data_AF-A0A1B8ZZU1-F1
#
_entry.id   AF-A0A1B8ZZU1-F1
#
_cell.length_a   1.000
_cell.length_b   1.000
_cell.length_c   1.000
_cell.angle_alpha   90.00
_cell.angle_beta   90.00
_cell.angle_gamma   90.00
#
_symmetry.space_group_name_H-M   'P 1'
#
loop_
_entity.id
_entity.type
_entity.pdbx_description
1 polymer ?
#
loop_
_entity_poly.entity_id
_entity_poly.type
_entity_poly.pdbx_seq_one_letter_code
_entity_poly.pdbx_strand_id
1 'polypeptide(L)'
;MKNSPYVTFSNDELVKSEILRRNLNISEVDFISIQKWFDLLLLKHEKATSDRDTQLVAEKELETKFNELISSEIETKSYRYILPRLLTYNNIFHDSYLRSLYIARLGALLCDNLIPKLVNDKLILYTPEDFMHVTLYLKDHYFVSPNSNLLEDTLKIESVRSILKQASVEIKFETLKNILHMIYQKTFHHDIICFKKILKLVSQKDVGLIDYLKKYQVENGQGCYKIIHEILNLDFSKEVWDDFEIKLELINFLDLGRGTNPSSSWTKKFQELAVTIDTKMFLEISRAILKNENCKTYELSYGAVWGDDVAKRFLKSAEWIKKLI
;
A
#
# COMPACT_ATOMS: atom_id res chain seq x y z
N MET A 1 -7.01 -9.13 35.02
CA MET A 1 -6.08 -9.70 34.03
C MET A 1 -6.17 -8.83 32.79
N LYS A 2 -5.08 -8.15 32.38
CA LYS A 2 -5.07 -7.44 31.09
C LYS A 2 -5.01 -8.51 29.99
N ASN A 3 -5.93 -8.47 29.01
CA ASN A 3 -5.86 -9.34 27.84
C ASN A 3 -4.50 -9.13 27.15
N SER A 4 -3.78 -10.22 26.87
CA SER A 4 -2.52 -10.17 26.11
C SER A 4 -2.79 -9.57 24.72
N PRO A 5 -1.92 -8.69 24.17
CA PRO A 5 -2.06 -8.18 22.80
C PRO A 5 -2.23 -9.29 21.76
N TYR A 6 -1.63 -10.46 21.99
CA TYR A 6 -1.80 -11.65 21.17
C TYR A 6 -3.22 -12.21 21.18
N VAL A 7 -3.87 -12.24 22.35
CA VAL A 7 -5.26 -12.71 22.49
C VAL A 7 -6.22 -11.72 21.83
N THR A 8 -6.01 -10.41 22.03
CA THR A 8 -6.81 -9.37 21.37
C THR A 8 -6.67 -9.47 19.85
N PHE A 9 -5.44 -9.53 19.34
CA PHE A 9 -5.19 -9.69 17.90
C PHE A 9 -5.83 -10.96 17.34
N SER A 10 -5.64 -12.10 18.01
CA SER A 10 -6.19 -13.39 17.55
C SER A 10 -7.72 -13.36 17.44
N ASN A 11 -8.41 -12.78 18.43
CA ASN A 11 -9.87 -12.65 18.41
C ASN A 11 -10.34 -11.70 17.31
N ASP A 12 -9.72 -10.52 17.18
CA ASP A 12 -10.08 -9.52 16.17
C ASP A 12 -9.82 -10.06 14.75
N GLU A 13 -8.69 -10.74 14.53
CA GLU A 13 -8.32 -11.33 13.26
C GLU A 13 -9.26 -12.49 12.89
N LEU A 14 -9.65 -13.34 13.84
CA LEU A 14 -10.60 -14.44 13.60
C LEU A 14 -11.96 -13.93 13.13
N VAL A 15 -12.47 -12.83 13.71
CA VAL A 15 -13.74 -12.22 13.28
C VAL A 15 -13.63 -11.70 11.84
N LYS A 16 -12.55 -10.98 11.52
CA LYS A 16 -12.31 -10.47 10.16
C LYS A 16 -12.14 -11.62 9.16
N SER A 17 -11.45 -12.68 9.55
CA SER A 17 -11.12 -13.81 8.69
C SER A 17 -12.35 -14.69 8.40
N GLU A 18 -13.28 -14.85 9.34
CA GLU A 18 -14.59 -15.48 9.09
C GLU A 18 -15.43 -14.72 8.07
N ILE A 19 -15.43 -13.39 8.12
CA ILE A 19 -16.13 -12.55 7.13
C ILE A 19 -15.50 -12.76 5.75
N LEU A 20 -14.17 -12.70 5.65
CA LEU A 20 -13.46 -12.92 4.41
C LEU A 20 -13.72 -14.33 3.84
N ARG A 21 -13.67 -15.36 4.70
CA ARG A 21 -13.95 -16.75 4.34
C ARG A 21 -15.31 -16.91 3.66
N ARG A 22 -16.36 -16.34 4.25
CA ARG A 22 -17.73 -16.38 3.71
C ARG A 22 -17.80 -15.70 2.35
N ASN A 23 -17.22 -14.50 2.24
CA ASN A 23 -17.21 -13.75 0.99
C ASN A 23 -16.44 -14.46 -0.13
N LEU A 24 -15.35 -15.15 0.20
CA LEU A 24 -14.55 -15.93 -0.73
C LEU A 24 -15.04 -17.38 -0.92
N ASN A 25 -16.18 -17.76 -0.34
CA ASN A 25 -16.76 -19.10 -0.42
C ASN A 25 -15.76 -20.22 -0.07
N ILE A 26 -14.96 -20.02 0.98
CA ILE A 26 -14.01 -21.03 1.47
C ILE A 26 -14.74 -22.03 2.37
N SER A 27 -14.47 -23.32 2.14
CA SER A 27 -15.07 -24.41 2.91
C SER A 27 -14.71 -24.29 4.39
N GLU A 28 -15.58 -24.77 5.27
CA GLU A 28 -15.30 -24.77 6.71
C GLU A 28 -14.09 -25.66 7.05
N VAL A 29 -13.93 -26.77 6.33
CA VAL A 29 -12.78 -27.68 6.48
C VAL A 29 -11.47 -26.96 6.15
N ASP A 30 -11.38 -26.31 4.97
CA ASP A 30 -10.19 -25.58 4.55
C ASP A 30 -9.90 -24.42 5.51
N PHE A 31 -10.93 -23.70 5.94
CA PHE A 31 -10.78 -22.61 6.90
C PHE A 31 -10.18 -23.09 8.22
N ILE A 32 -10.68 -24.19 8.79
CA ILE A 32 -10.15 -24.76 10.04
C ILE A 32 -8.69 -25.19 9.86
N SER A 33 -8.34 -25.85 8.75
CA SER A 33 -6.96 -26.26 8.47
C SER A 33 -6.02 -25.06 8.34
N ILE A 34 -6.45 -24.02 7.62
CA ILE A 34 -5.68 -22.77 7.48
C ILE A 34 -5.55 -22.06 8.83
N GLN A 35 -6.64 -21.98 9.61
CA GLN A 35 -6.62 -21.34 10.94
C GLN A 35 -5.62 -22.01 11.87
N LYS A 36 -5.56 -23.34 11.91
CA LYS A 36 -4.59 -24.09 12.73
C LYS A 36 -3.14 -23.70 12.41
N TRP A 37 -2.82 -23.47 11.13
CA TRP A 37 -1.48 -23.04 10.75
C TRP A 37 -1.19 -21.60 11.23
N PHE A 38 -2.14 -20.68 11.10
CA PHE A 38 -1.98 -19.31 11.60
C PHE A 38 -1.93 -19.22 13.13
N ASP A 39 -2.68 -20.07 13.84
CA ASP A 39 -2.60 -20.20 15.30
C ASP A 39 -1.21 -20.70 15.73
N LEU A 40 -0.67 -21.68 15.01
CA LEU A 40 0.70 -22.17 15.25
C LEU A 40 1.74 -21.07 14.96
N LEU A 41 1.60 -20.33 13.86
CA LEU A 41 2.46 -19.20 13.53
C LEU A 41 2.47 -18.16 14.65
N LEU A 42 1.28 -17.76 15.12
CA LEU A 42 1.13 -16.79 16.20
C LEU A 42 1.76 -17.28 17.51
N LEU A 43 1.52 -18.56 17.86
CA LEU A 43 2.09 -19.20 19.05
C LEU A 43 3.63 -19.25 19.00
N LYS A 44 4.20 -19.57 17.84
CA LYS A 44 5.66 -19.58 17.65
C LYS A 44 6.22 -18.16 17.74
N HIS A 45 5.52 -17.16 17.21
CA HIS A 45 5.90 -15.75 17.34
C HIS A 45 5.86 -15.25 18.80
N GLU A 46 4.84 -15.63 19.55
CA GLU A 46 4.70 -15.30 20.98
C GLU A 46 5.83 -15.92 21.82
N LYS A 47 6.16 -17.19 21.56
CA LYS A 47 7.18 -17.95 22.30
C LYS A 47 8.61 -17.74 21.78
N ALA A 48 8.80 -16.99 20.70
CA ALA A 48 10.10 -16.81 20.08
C ALA A 48 11.08 -16.11 21.03
N THR A 49 12.23 -16.75 21.23
CA THR A 49 13.38 -16.22 21.97
C THR A 49 14.34 -15.51 21.00
N SER A 50 15.36 -14.83 21.51
CA SER A 50 16.44 -14.27 20.69
C SER A 50 17.42 -15.33 20.16
N ASP A 51 17.24 -16.61 20.53
CA ASP A 51 18.11 -17.69 20.11
C ASP A 51 17.88 -18.03 18.63
N ARG A 52 18.96 -17.98 17.85
CA ARG A 52 18.91 -18.14 16.40
C ARG A 52 18.54 -19.56 15.99
N ASP A 53 19.07 -20.57 16.67
CA ASP A 53 18.87 -21.97 16.28
C ASP A 53 17.42 -22.40 16.58
N THR A 54 16.88 -21.99 17.71
CA THR A 54 15.46 -22.15 18.06
C THR A 54 14.55 -21.50 17.02
N GLN A 55 14.87 -20.28 16.58
CA GLN A 55 14.12 -19.60 15.54
C GLN A 55 14.19 -20.33 14.18
N LEU A 56 15.37 -20.85 13.79
CA LEU A 56 15.54 -21.62 12.56
C LEU A 56 14.75 -22.94 12.57
N VAL A 57 14.68 -23.61 13.72
CA VAL A 57 13.84 -24.81 13.87
C VAL A 57 12.36 -24.46 13.70
N ALA A 58 11.90 -23.39 14.33
CA ALA A 58 10.52 -22.93 14.21
C ALA A 58 10.16 -22.52 12.77
N GLU A 59 11.04 -21.80 12.08
CA GLU A 59 10.90 -21.43 10.66
C GLU A 59 10.70 -22.66 9.79
N LYS A 60 11.60 -23.66 9.90
CA LYS A 60 11.52 -24.90 9.11
C LYS A 60 10.25 -25.70 9.41
N GLU A 61 9.88 -25.83 10.68
CA GLU A 61 8.65 -26.52 11.08
C GLU A 61 7.40 -25.87 10.47
N LEU A 62 7.32 -24.53 10.53
CA LEU A 62 6.21 -23.78 9.97
C LEU A 62 6.17 -23.87 8.45
N GLU A 63 7.33 -23.81 7.78
CA GLU A 63 7.44 -23.97 6.33
C GLU A 63 7.01 -25.36 5.87
N THR A 64 7.49 -26.42 6.54
CA THR A 64 7.09 -27.80 6.23
C THR A 64 5.57 -27.96 6.36
N LYS A 65 4.99 -27.53 7.48
CA LYS A 65 3.54 -27.59 7.71
C LYS A 65 2.74 -26.74 6.73
N PHE A 66 3.27 -25.59 6.32
CA PHE A 66 2.63 -24.77 5.30
C PHE A 66 2.59 -25.49 3.95
N ASN A 67 3.69 -26.12 3.56
CA ASN A 67 3.79 -26.87 2.32
C ASN A 67 2.89 -28.12 2.34
N GLU A 68 2.76 -28.81 3.47
CA GLU A 68 1.80 -29.91 3.66
C GLU A 68 0.36 -29.41 3.49
N LEU A 69 0.01 -28.31 4.17
CA LEU A 69 -1.31 -27.67 4.09
C LEU A 69 -1.68 -27.39 2.63
N ILE A 70 -0.83 -26.64 1.90
CA ILE A 70 -1.16 -26.24 0.53
C ILE A 70 -1.07 -27.40 -0.47
N SER A 71 -0.34 -28.48 -0.18
CA SER A 71 -0.16 -29.58 -1.15
C SER A 71 -1.25 -30.64 -1.10
N SER A 72 -1.93 -30.81 0.04
CA SER A 72 -2.83 -31.95 0.24
C SER A 72 -4.01 -31.72 1.16
N GLU A 73 -4.01 -30.69 2.01
CA GLU A 73 -5.03 -30.54 3.06
C GLU A 73 -6.18 -29.59 2.68
N ILE A 74 -5.99 -28.76 1.65
CA ILE A 74 -6.98 -27.76 1.22
C ILE A 74 -7.09 -27.71 -0.30
N GLU A 75 -8.20 -27.16 -0.79
CA GLU A 75 -8.39 -26.92 -2.21
C GLU A 75 -7.55 -25.73 -2.71
N THR A 76 -7.07 -25.80 -3.95
CA THR A 76 -6.28 -24.72 -4.57
C THR A 76 -7.00 -23.37 -4.58
N LYS A 77 -8.34 -23.38 -4.71
CA LYS A 77 -9.15 -22.16 -4.67
C LYS A 77 -9.03 -21.41 -3.33
N SER A 78 -8.65 -22.10 -2.26
CA SER A 78 -8.50 -21.55 -0.91
C SER A 78 -7.21 -20.75 -0.73
N TYR A 79 -6.26 -20.81 -1.68
CA TYR A 79 -5.04 -20.02 -1.58
C TYR A 79 -5.32 -18.51 -1.68
N ARG A 80 -6.41 -18.12 -2.34
CA ARG A 80 -6.88 -16.72 -2.43
C ARG A 80 -7.29 -16.14 -1.07
N TYR A 81 -7.56 -17.01 -0.10
CA TYR A 81 -7.82 -16.66 1.30
C TYR A 81 -6.55 -16.64 2.16
N ILE A 82 -5.57 -17.51 1.87
CA ILE A 82 -4.30 -17.56 2.63
C ILE A 82 -3.50 -16.28 2.45
N LEU A 83 -3.36 -15.82 1.20
CA LEU A 83 -2.50 -14.69 0.87
C LEU A 83 -2.80 -13.41 1.67
N PRO A 84 -4.04 -12.89 1.72
CA PRO A 84 -4.34 -11.70 2.51
C PRO A 84 -4.06 -11.88 4.01
N ARG A 85 -4.24 -13.10 4.55
CA ARG A 85 -3.89 -13.38 5.94
C ARG A 85 -2.39 -13.34 6.17
N LEU A 86 -1.58 -13.88 5.26
CA LEU A 86 -0.11 -13.75 5.34
C LEU A 86 0.31 -12.28 5.33
N LEU A 87 -0.30 -11.44 4.50
CA LEU A 87 -0.02 -10.00 4.47
C LEU A 87 -0.37 -9.32 5.82
N THR A 88 -1.51 -9.68 6.41
CA THR A 88 -1.93 -9.15 7.72
C THR A 88 -0.98 -9.57 8.83
N TYR A 89 -0.59 -10.84 8.87
CA TYR A 89 0.36 -11.37 9.85
C TYR A 89 1.77 -10.79 9.65
N ASN A 90 2.20 -10.59 8.40
CA ASN A 90 3.47 -9.93 8.14
C ASN A 90 3.46 -8.49 8.63
N ASN A 91 2.35 -7.77 8.40
CA ASN A 91 2.19 -6.42 8.90
C ASN A 91 2.24 -6.35 10.44
N ILE A 92 1.48 -7.20 11.14
CA ILE A 92 1.45 -7.19 12.61
C ILE A 92 2.76 -7.66 13.25
N PHE A 93 3.57 -8.49 12.57
CA PHE A 93 4.90 -8.88 13.07
C PHE A 93 5.94 -7.78 12.92
N HIS A 94 5.68 -6.81 12.03
CA HIS A 94 6.51 -5.63 11.82
C HIS A 94 5.91 -4.35 12.43
N ASP A 95 4.71 -4.43 13.02
CA ASP A 95 4.18 -3.38 13.86
C ASP A 95 4.47 -3.74 15.32
N SER A 96 4.85 -2.76 16.14
CA SER A 96 5.29 -3.03 17.50
C SER A 96 4.13 -3.38 18.46
N TYR A 97 2.95 -3.74 17.92
CA TYR A 97 1.74 -3.99 18.70
C TYR A 97 1.82 -5.27 19.52
N LEU A 98 2.24 -6.39 18.89
CA LEU A 98 2.35 -7.68 19.57
C LEU A 98 3.58 -7.73 20.48
N ARG A 99 4.73 -7.30 19.95
CA ARG A 99 6.00 -7.24 20.67
C ARG A 99 6.91 -6.19 20.06
N SER A 100 7.76 -5.58 20.89
CA SER A 100 8.74 -4.58 20.44
C SER A 100 9.93 -5.19 19.71
N LEU A 101 10.34 -6.41 20.09
CA LEU A 101 11.47 -7.12 19.49
C LEU A 101 11.02 -7.90 18.26
N TYR A 102 11.53 -7.50 17.10
CA TYR A 102 11.30 -8.20 15.82
C TYR A 102 11.87 -9.63 15.82
N ILE A 103 11.11 -10.58 15.29
CA ILE A 103 11.53 -11.99 15.13
C ILE A 103 11.96 -12.22 13.68
N ALA A 104 13.26 -12.05 13.44
CA ALA A 104 13.84 -12.02 12.10
C ALA A 104 13.52 -13.25 11.25
N ARG A 105 13.57 -14.47 11.81
CA ARG A 105 13.33 -15.69 11.02
C ARG A 105 11.88 -15.91 10.65
N LEU A 106 10.93 -15.53 11.51
CA LEU A 106 9.52 -15.61 11.17
C LEU A 106 9.12 -14.52 10.17
N GLY A 107 9.68 -13.32 10.29
CA GLY A 107 9.49 -12.29 9.27
C GLY A 107 10.10 -12.70 7.92
N ALA A 108 11.30 -13.32 7.90
CA ALA A 108 11.90 -13.86 6.68
C ALA A 108 11.05 -14.98 6.06
N LEU A 109 10.51 -15.91 6.86
CA LEU A 109 9.58 -16.93 6.38
C LEU A 109 8.40 -16.31 5.62
N LEU A 110 7.79 -15.25 6.16
CA LEU A 110 6.67 -14.60 5.51
C LEU A 110 7.12 -13.79 4.29
N CYS A 111 8.02 -12.83 4.48
CA CYS A 111 8.40 -11.81 3.51
C CYS A 111 9.27 -12.35 2.37
N ASP A 112 10.19 -13.27 2.64
CA ASP A 112 11.19 -13.73 1.67
C ASP A 112 10.79 -15.06 1.01
N ASN A 113 9.83 -15.80 1.59
CA ASN A 113 9.44 -17.13 1.13
C ASN A 113 7.94 -17.23 0.80
N LEU A 114 7.06 -17.25 1.81
CA LEU A 114 5.66 -17.63 1.60
C LEU A 114 4.86 -16.59 0.80
N ILE A 115 4.99 -15.30 1.13
CA ILE A 115 4.27 -14.22 0.43
C ILE A 115 4.72 -14.12 -1.02
N PRO A 116 6.03 -14.03 -1.36
CA PRO A 116 6.47 -13.98 -2.75
C PRO A 116 5.99 -15.18 -3.57
N LYS A 117 5.99 -16.40 -2.98
CA LYS A 117 5.49 -17.61 -3.66
C LYS A 117 4.04 -17.45 -4.11
N LEU A 118 3.14 -17.01 -3.22
CA LEU A 118 1.72 -16.88 -3.55
C LEU A 118 1.38 -15.60 -4.34
N VAL A 119 2.02 -14.46 -4.04
CA VAL A 119 1.76 -13.20 -4.76
C VAL A 119 2.07 -13.35 -6.25
N ASN A 120 3.16 -14.05 -6.58
CA ASN A 120 3.60 -14.29 -7.96
C ASN A 120 2.86 -15.45 -8.64
N ASP A 121 2.11 -16.27 -7.90
CA ASP A 121 1.40 -17.43 -8.46
C ASP A 121 0.13 -17.01 -9.20
N LYS A 122 0.23 -16.96 -10.53
CA LYS A 122 -0.87 -16.60 -11.43
C LYS A 122 -2.03 -17.61 -11.43
N LEU A 123 -1.84 -18.81 -10.86
CA LEU A 123 -2.90 -19.81 -10.76
C LEU A 123 -3.87 -19.51 -9.60
N ILE A 124 -3.50 -18.63 -8.67
CA ILE A 124 -4.44 -18.10 -7.68
C ILE A 124 -5.33 -17.08 -8.39
N LEU A 125 -6.54 -17.51 -8.75
CA LEU A 125 -7.52 -16.69 -9.45
C LEU A 125 -8.36 -15.87 -8.46
N TYR A 126 -8.54 -14.59 -8.79
CA TYR A 126 -9.45 -13.68 -8.12
C TYR A 126 -10.44 -13.15 -9.15
N THR A 127 -11.73 -13.19 -8.86
CA THR A 127 -12.67 -12.28 -9.52
C THR A 127 -12.47 -10.85 -9.00
N PRO A 128 -12.97 -9.83 -9.70
CA PRO A 128 -13.03 -8.47 -9.16
C PRO A 128 -13.65 -8.38 -7.76
N GLU A 129 -14.72 -9.12 -7.51
CA GLU A 129 -15.42 -9.17 -6.22
C GLU A 129 -14.56 -9.85 -5.15
N ASP A 130 -13.90 -10.97 -5.46
CA ASP A 130 -12.95 -11.60 -4.53
C ASP A 130 -11.88 -10.59 -4.09
N PHE A 131 -11.31 -9.84 -5.04
CA PHE A 131 -10.26 -8.88 -4.74
C PHE A 131 -10.78 -7.66 -3.96
N MET A 132 -12.01 -7.20 -4.24
CA MET A 132 -12.67 -6.20 -3.42
C MET A 132 -12.82 -6.68 -1.96
N HIS A 133 -13.24 -7.94 -1.74
CA HIS A 133 -13.34 -8.51 -0.40
C HIS A 133 -11.98 -8.68 0.29
N VAL A 134 -10.95 -9.04 -0.47
CA VAL A 134 -9.57 -9.08 0.02
C VAL A 134 -9.11 -7.70 0.47
N THR A 135 -9.28 -6.66 -0.36
CA THR A 135 -8.88 -5.30 0.03
C THR A 135 -9.71 -4.77 1.20
N LEU A 136 -10.97 -5.16 1.31
CA LEU A 136 -11.82 -4.84 2.46
C LEU A 136 -11.28 -5.46 3.76
N TYR A 137 -10.78 -6.71 3.70
CA TYR A 137 -10.14 -7.36 4.85
C TYR A 137 -8.82 -6.68 5.24
N LEU A 138 -8.03 -6.24 4.25
CA LEU A 138 -6.71 -5.62 4.44
C LEU A 138 -6.76 -4.14 4.79
N LYS A 139 -7.92 -3.46 4.70
CA LYS A 139 -7.92 -2.00 4.78
C LYS A 139 -7.61 -1.45 6.19
N ASP A 140 -8.04 -2.16 7.23
CA ASP A 140 -8.05 -1.65 8.61
C ASP A 140 -6.94 -2.29 9.45
N HIS A 141 -5.90 -1.51 9.76
CA HIS A 141 -4.80 -1.91 10.64
C HIS A 141 -4.60 -0.91 11.79
N TYR A 142 -4.11 -1.39 12.94
CA TYR A 142 -3.66 -0.52 14.02
C TYR A 142 -2.46 0.34 13.59
N PHE A 143 -1.59 -0.23 12.74
CA PHE A 143 -0.43 0.45 12.17
C PHE A 143 -0.06 -0.23 10.85
N VAL A 144 0.19 0.54 9.79
CA VAL A 144 0.73 0.00 8.53
C VAL A 144 2.24 0.09 8.57
N SER A 145 2.91 -1.06 8.72
CA SER A 145 4.36 -1.09 8.87
C SER A 145 5.08 -0.74 7.57
N PRO A 146 6.09 0.15 7.61
CA PRO A 146 6.88 0.47 6.42
C PRO A 146 7.73 -0.72 5.93
N ASN A 147 7.90 -1.77 6.76
CA ASN A 147 8.73 -2.92 6.46
C ASN A 147 7.93 -4.17 6.02
N SER A 148 6.59 -4.12 6.03
CA SER A 148 5.76 -5.30 5.75
C SER A 148 5.43 -5.50 4.27
N ASN A 149 5.74 -4.52 3.41
CA ASN A 149 5.32 -4.49 2.01
C ASN A 149 3.81 -4.65 1.77
N LEU A 150 2.97 -4.38 2.78
CA LEU A 150 1.51 -4.61 2.71
C LEU A 150 0.87 -3.98 1.46
N LEU A 151 1.18 -2.71 1.21
CA LEU A 151 0.66 -1.97 0.06
C LEU A 151 1.26 -2.47 -1.26
N GLU A 152 2.56 -2.71 -1.27
CA GLU A 152 3.34 -3.15 -2.42
C GLU A 152 2.83 -4.51 -2.92
N ASP A 153 2.65 -5.47 -2.00
CA ASP A 153 2.15 -6.81 -2.30
C ASP A 153 0.65 -6.82 -2.63
N THR A 154 -0.16 -5.98 -1.98
CA THR A 154 -1.58 -5.82 -2.38
C THR A 154 -1.70 -5.31 -3.82
N LEU A 155 -0.93 -4.29 -4.19
CA LEU A 155 -0.89 -3.80 -5.57
C LEU A 155 -0.24 -4.81 -6.53
N LYS A 156 0.65 -5.66 -6.04
CA LYS A 156 1.28 -6.72 -6.83
C LYS A 156 0.27 -7.82 -7.17
N ILE A 157 -0.63 -8.18 -6.24
CA ILE A 157 -1.76 -9.10 -6.51
C ILE A 157 -2.55 -8.62 -7.71
N GLU A 158 -2.95 -7.34 -7.71
CA GLU A 158 -3.62 -6.69 -8.83
C GLU A 158 -2.76 -6.76 -10.10
N SER A 159 -1.54 -6.24 -10.07
CA SER A 159 -0.73 -6.07 -11.29
C SER A 159 -0.40 -7.39 -12.01
N VAL A 160 -0.13 -8.46 -11.25
CA VAL A 160 0.24 -9.78 -11.79
C VAL A 160 -0.94 -10.43 -12.51
N ARG A 161 -2.17 -10.11 -12.10
CA ARG A 161 -3.41 -10.75 -12.55
C ARG A 161 -4.31 -9.83 -13.38
N SER A 162 -4.04 -8.52 -13.39
CA SER A 162 -4.85 -7.48 -14.04
C SER A 162 -6.34 -7.56 -13.67
N ILE A 163 -6.65 -7.73 -12.38
CA ILE A 163 -8.01 -8.02 -11.89
C ILE A 163 -8.92 -6.83 -12.18
N LEU A 164 -8.47 -5.61 -11.89
CA LEU A 164 -9.25 -4.39 -12.06
C LEU A 164 -9.52 -4.00 -13.53
N LYS A 165 -8.83 -4.61 -14.50
CA LYS A 165 -9.17 -4.42 -15.93
C LYS A 165 -10.53 -5.03 -16.29
N GLN A 166 -10.96 -6.04 -15.51
CA GLN A 166 -12.22 -6.77 -15.72
C GLN A 166 -13.32 -6.30 -14.76
N ALA A 167 -13.01 -5.41 -13.83
CA ALA A 167 -13.94 -4.92 -12.82
C ALA A 167 -14.95 -3.92 -13.40
N SER A 168 -16.15 -3.89 -12.83
CA SER A 168 -17.06 -2.76 -13.01
C SER A 168 -16.48 -1.49 -12.38
N VAL A 169 -17.01 -0.32 -12.75
CA VAL A 169 -16.58 0.97 -12.19
C VAL A 169 -16.79 0.99 -10.68
N GLU A 170 -17.91 0.43 -10.19
CA GLU A 170 -18.27 0.38 -8.78
C GLU A 170 -17.32 -0.51 -7.97
N ILE A 171 -17.04 -1.73 -8.46
CA ILE A 171 -16.12 -2.66 -7.80
C ILE A 171 -14.70 -2.09 -7.76
N LYS A 172 -14.26 -1.49 -8.88
CA LYS A 172 -12.95 -0.83 -8.96
C LYS A 172 -12.85 0.35 -8.01
N PHE A 173 -13.89 1.18 -7.93
CA PHE A 173 -13.95 2.32 -7.01
C PHE A 173 -13.78 1.86 -5.56
N GLU A 174 -14.59 0.90 -5.10
CA GLU A 174 -14.50 0.41 -3.72
C GLU A 174 -13.18 -0.30 -3.43
N THR A 175 -12.65 -1.07 -4.38
CA THR A 175 -11.34 -1.72 -4.23
C THR A 175 -10.22 -0.70 -4.07
N LEU A 176 -10.15 0.33 -4.93
CA LEU A 176 -9.10 1.33 -4.84
C LEU A 176 -9.28 2.25 -3.63
N LYS A 177 -10.51 2.49 -3.20
CA LYS A 177 -10.80 3.20 -1.94
C LYS A 177 -10.31 2.44 -0.72
N ASN A 178 -10.48 1.11 -0.67
CA ASN A 178 -9.90 0.28 0.39
C ASN A 178 -8.37 0.36 0.41
N ILE A 179 -7.73 0.33 -0.76
CA ILE A 179 -6.26 0.46 -0.86
C ILE A 179 -5.79 1.86 -0.45
N LEU A 180 -6.50 2.90 -0.85
CA LEU A 180 -6.25 4.27 -0.41
C LEU A 180 -6.43 4.41 1.11
N HIS A 181 -7.32 3.65 1.74
CA HIS A 181 -7.47 3.65 3.20
C HIS A 181 -6.22 3.10 3.91
N MET A 182 -5.57 2.07 3.36
CA MET A 182 -4.27 1.60 3.89
C MET A 182 -3.18 2.67 3.77
N ILE A 183 -3.19 3.47 2.69
CA ILE A 183 -2.29 4.63 2.55
C ILE A 183 -2.65 5.68 3.61
N TYR A 184 -3.93 5.97 3.82
CA TYR A 184 -4.40 6.94 4.80
C TYR A 184 -3.88 6.65 6.22
N GLN A 185 -3.86 5.38 6.63
CA GLN A 185 -3.39 4.91 7.94
C GLN A 185 -1.86 4.84 8.08
N LYS A 186 -1.10 4.99 6.99
CA LYS A 186 0.36 4.87 7.05
C LYS A 186 0.94 6.09 7.75
N THR A 187 1.47 5.89 8.95
CA THR A 187 2.02 6.97 9.77
C THR A 187 3.26 7.62 9.15
N PHE A 188 3.97 6.89 8.30
CA PHE A 188 5.18 7.38 7.65
C PHE A 188 5.30 6.98 6.18
N HIS A 189 5.22 7.95 5.26
CA HIS A 189 5.51 7.74 3.84
C HIS A 189 6.90 8.27 3.43
N HIS A 190 7.86 7.37 3.18
CA HIS A 190 9.17 7.73 2.58
C HIS A 190 9.04 8.08 1.08
N ASP A 191 7.97 7.62 0.44
CA ASP A 191 7.69 7.78 -0.97
C ASP A 191 6.19 7.72 -1.26
N ILE A 192 5.83 8.01 -2.52
CA ILE A 192 4.46 7.93 -3.04
C ILE A 192 4.35 6.86 -4.15
N ILE A 193 5.21 5.84 -4.17
CA ILE A 193 5.26 4.84 -5.25
C ILE A 193 3.93 4.10 -5.37
N CYS A 194 3.40 3.60 -4.25
CA CYS A 194 2.12 2.90 -4.22
C CYS A 194 0.96 3.82 -4.61
N PHE A 195 0.96 5.08 -4.17
CA PHE A 195 -0.04 6.06 -4.58
C PHE A 195 -0.01 6.32 -6.10
N LYS A 196 1.18 6.51 -6.69
CA LYS A 196 1.33 6.67 -8.15
C LYS A 196 0.88 5.44 -8.93
N LYS A 197 1.06 4.22 -8.40
CA LYS A 197 0.51 3.00 -8.99
C LYS A 197 -1.02 3.01 -8.99
N ILE A 198 -1.65 3.48 -7.91
CA ILE A 198 -3.12 3.64 -7.84
C ILE A 198 -3.61 4.64 -8.89
N LEU A 199 -2.97 5.80 -9.01
CA LEU A 199 -3.38 6.80 -10.01
C LEU A 199 -3.33 6.24 -11.44
N LYS A 200 -2.35 5.39 -11.76
CA LYS A 200 -2.25 4.71 -13.06
C LYS A 200 -3.34 3.67 -13.33
N LEU A 201 -4.06 3.23 -12.30
CA LEU A 201 -5.18 2.31 -12.46
C LEU A 201 -6.47 3.06 -12.83
N VAL A 202 -6.54 4.37 -12.64
CA VAL A 202 -7.71 5.19 -13.00
C VAL A 202 -7.87 5.28 -14.52
N SER A 203 -9.11 5.29 -15.01
CA SER A 203 -9.48 5.41 -16.42
C SER A 203 -10.56 6.48 -16.62
N GLN A 204 -10.82 6.86 -17.88
CA GLN A 204 -11.83 7.87 -18.24
C GLN A 204 -13.23 7.60 -17.66
N LYS A 205 -13.58 6.33 -17.42
CA LYS A 205 -14.88 5.94 -16.87
C LYS A 205 -15.00 6.18 -15.36
N ASP A 206 -13.88 6.38 -14.66
CA ASP A 206 -13.81 6.39 -13.19
C ASP A 206 -14.02 7.80 -12.61
N VAL A 207 -15.01 8.54 -13.11
CA VAL A 207 -15.27 9.94 -12.72
C VAL A 207 -15.43 10.09 -11.20
N GLY A 208 -16.18 9.18 -10.57
CA GLY A 208 -16.36 9.18 -9.12
C GLY A 208 -15.05 8.96 -8.34
N LEU A 209 -14.13 8.16 -8.86
CA LEU A 209 -12.81 7.94 -8.26
C LEU A 209 -11.93 9.19 -8.39
N ILE A 210 -11.98 9.87 -9.53
CA ILE A 210 -11.27 11.13 -9.74
C ILE A 210 -11.74 12.18 -8.72
N ASP A 211 -13.05 12.30 -8.52
CA ASP A 211 -13.64 13.20 -7.53
C ASP A 211 -13.26 12.83 -6.08
N TYR A 212 -13.15 11.54 -5.78
CA TYR A 212 -12.66 11.07 -4.49
C TYR A 212 -11.18 11.45 -4.28
N LEU A 213 -10.32 11.23 -5.28
CA LEU A 213 -8.88 11.53 -5.22
C LEU A 213 -8.62 13.03 -4.99
N LYS A 214 -9.43 13.92 -5.54
CA LYS A 214 -9.34 15.38 -5.30
C LYS A 214 -9.52 15.74 -3.82
N LYS A 215 -10.31 14.96 -3.08
CA LYS A 215 -10.63 15.19 -1.65
C LYS A 215 -9.75 14.34 -0.72
N TYR A 216 -8.95 13.44 -1.28
CA TYR A 216 -8.16 12.50 -0.51
C TYR A 216 -7.08 13.22 0.30
N GLN A 217 -7.00 12.87 1.58
CA GLN A 217 -5.99 13.34 2.52
C GLN A 217 -5.55 12.15 3.36
N VAL A 218 -4.28 12.11 3.76
CA VAL A 218 -3.74 11.10 4.69
C VAL A 218 -3.96 11.56 6.14
N GLU A 219 -4.08 10.61 7.07
CA GLU A 219 -4.41 10.88 8.48
C GLU A 219 -3.40 11.80 9.14
N ASN A 220 -2.13 11.54 8.86
CA ASN A 220 -1.01 12.29 9.41
C ASN A 220 -0.86 13.68 8.75
N GLY A 221 -1.57 14.01 7.66
CA GLY A 221 -1.44 15.31 7.00
C GLY A 221 -0.03 15.60 6.45
N GLN A 222 0.69 14.56 6.03
CA GLN A 222 2.03 14.70 5.43
C GLN A 222 2.06 15.68 4.24
N GLY A 223 3.19 16.38 4.13
CA GLY A 223 3.41 17.49 3.21
C GLY A 223 3.23 17.13 1.74
N CYS A 224 3.73 15.96 1.34
CA CYS A 224 3.62 15.49 -0.03
C CYS A 224 2.17 15.32 -0.48
N TYR A 225 1.29 14.83 0.40
CA TYR A 225 -0.13 14.67 0.09
C TYR A 225 -0.88 16.01 0.10
N LYS A 226 -0.45 17.00 0.90
CA LYS A 226 -0.95 18.38 0.78
C LYS A 226 -0.62 18.98 -0.59
N ILE A 227 0.61 18.81 -1.05
CA ILE A 227 1.03 19.28 -2.37
C ILE A 227 0.29 18.53 -3.49
N ILE A 228 0.11 17.21 -3.37
CA ILE A 228 -0.69 16.43 -4.33
C ILE A 228 -2.14 16.92 -4.36
N HIS A 229 -2.74 17.20 -3.20
CA HIS A 229 -4.09 17.74 -3.11
C HIS A 229 -4.21 19.08 -3.87
N GLU A 230 -3.25 20.00 -3.71
CA GLU A 230 -3.21 21.24 -4.47
C GLU A 230 -3.15 20.97 -5.98
N ILE A 231 -2.24 20.09 -6.44
CA ILE A 231 -2.10 19.74 -7.85
C ILE A 231 -3.40 19.14 -8.41
N LEU A 232 -4.04 18.24 -7.67
CA LEU A 232 -5.27 17.57 -8.09
C LEU A 232 -6.48 18.53 -8.20
N ASN A 233 -6.42 19.70 -7.57
CA ASN A 233 -7.49 20.71 -7.58
C ASN A 233 -7.18 21.94 -8.47
N LEU A 234 -6.08 21.95 -9.23
CA LEU A 234 -5.85 22.93 -10.28
C LEU A 234 -6.74 22.65 -11.50
N ASP A 235 -7.15 23.65 -12.27
CA ASP A 235 -8.00 23.46 -13.46
C ASP A 235 -7.17 23.60 -14.75
N PHE A 236 -6.78 22.47 -15.36
CA PHE A 236 -5.99 22.47 -16.61
C PHE A 236 -6.85 22.30 -17.86
N SER A 237 -7.90 21.48 -17.77
CA SER A 237 -8.82 21.21 -18.86
C SER A 237 -10.27 21.20 -18.37
N LYS A 238 -11.21 21.51 -19.28
CA LYS A 238 -12.65 21.33 -19.03
C LYS A 238 -13.06 19.86 -19.08
N GLU A 239 -12.33 19.05 -19.84
CA GLU A 239 -12.54 17.61 -19.92
C GLU A 239 -11.89 16.93 -18.72
N VAL A 240 -12.71 16.29 -17.89
CA VAL A 240 -12.30 15.72 -16.58
C VAL A 240 -11.15 14.73 -16.72
N TRP A 241 -11.16 13.92 -17.78
CA TRP A 241 -10.14 12.91 -18.01
C TRP A 241 -8.80 13.52 -18.45
N ASP A 242 -8.82 14.40 -19.46
CA ASP A 242 -7.61 15.09 -19.93
C ASP A 242 -6.95 15.89 -18.80
N ASP A 243 -7.77 16.56 -17.99
CA ASP A 243 -7.33 17.27 -16.79
C ASP A 243 -6.63 16.34 -15.79
N PHE A 244 -7.21 15.16 -15.55
CA PHE A 244 -6.62 14.15 -14.67
C PHE A 244 -5.31 13.55 -15.23
N GLU A 245 -5.23 13.29 -16.53
CA GLU A 245 -4.01 12.77 -17.17
C GLU A 245 -2.85 13.76 -17.03
N ILE A 246 -3.08 15.04 -17.31
CA ILE A 246 -2.08 16.10 -17.11
C ILE A 246 -1.59 16.13 -15.67
N LYS A 247 -2.50 16.06 -14.69
CA LYS A 247 -2.16 16.03 -13.26
C LYS A 247 -1.32 14.82 -12.87
N LEU A 248 -1.64 13.65 -13.41
CA LEU A 248 -0.85 12.44 -13.20
C LEU A 248 0.57 12.60 -13.74
N GLU A 249 0.73 13.14 -14.94
CA GLU A 249 2.05 13.42 -15.50
C GLU A 249 2.84 14.42 -14.67
N LEU A 250 2.18 15.48 -14.21
CA LEU A 250 2.77 16.50 -13.32
C LEU A 250 3.27 15.90 -12.00
N ILE A 251 2.45 15.10 -11.31
CA ILE A 251 2.84 14.44 -10.05
C ILE A 251 4.08 13.56 -10.27
N ASN A 252 4.12 12.79 -11.36
CA ASN A 252 5.27 11.97 -11.70
C ASN A 252 6.53 12.80 -11.99
N PHE A 253 6.38 13.89 -12.74
CA PHE A 253 7.47 14.78 -13.13
C PHE A 253 8.05 15.53 -11.92
N LEU A 254 7.20 16.12 -11.09
CA LEU A 254 7.63 16.90 -9.93
C LEU A 254 8.43 16.03 -8.93
N ASP A 255 8.12 14.74 -8.82
CA ASP A 255 8.81 13.77 -7.95
C ASP A 255 10.24 13.43 -8.44
N LEU A 256 10.65 13.92 -9.63
CA LEU A 256 12.01 13.74 -10.17
C LEU A 256 13.04 14.73 -9.59
N GLY A 257 12.61 15.70 -8.76
CA GLY A 257 13.42 16.81 -8.23
C GLY A 257 14.58 16.41 -7.30
N ARG A 258 15.61 15.73 -7.80
CA ARG A 258 16.76 15.20 -7.04
C ARG A 258 18.05 15.97 -7.31
N GLY A 259 18.94 16.08 -6.31
CA GLY A 259 20.22 16.76 -6.44
C GLY A 259 20.15 18.28 -6.24
N THR A 260 21.23 19.00 -6.53
CA THR A 260 21.32 20.46 -6.41
C THR A 260 20.78 21.20 -7.64
N ASN A 261 20.98 20.62 -8.82
CA ASN A 261 20.58 21.16 -10.12
C ASN A 261 19.67 20.16 -10.87
N PRO A 262 18.84 20.62 -11.84
CA PRO A 262 18.06 19.73 -12.69
C PRO A 262 18.94 18.70 -13.39
N SER A 263 18.54 17.43 -13.33
CA SER A 263 19.19 16.38 -14.10
C SER A 263 18.80 16.45 -15.58
N SER A 264 19.57 15.83 -16.47
CA SER A 264 19.22 15.72 -17.89
C SER A 264 17.85 15.07 -18.11
N SER A 265 17.52 14.05 -17.31
CA SER A 265 16.20 13.40 -17.33
C SER A 265 15.07 14.34 -16.90
N TRP A 266 15.32 15.19 -15.89
CA TRP A 266 14.34 16.18 -15.44
C TRP A 266 14.11 17.22 -16.54
N THR A 267 15.18 17.78 -17.10
CA THR A 267 15.10 18.81 -18.15
C THR A 267 14.40 18.29 -19.39
N LYS A 268 14.72 17.06 -19.82
CA LYS A 268 14.02 16.41 -20.94
C LYS A 268 12.52 16.30 -20.66
N LYS A 269 12.14 15.82 -19.48
CA LYS A 269 10.72 15.65 -19.14
C LYS A 269 9.97 16.98 -19.01
N PHE A 270 10.64 18.02 -18.51
CA PHE A 270 10.11 19.37 -18.48
C PHE A 270 9.82 19.90 -19.91
N GLN A 271 10.76 19.73 -20.84
CA GLN A 271 10.58 20.12 -22.23
C GLN A 271 9.44 19.36 -22.92
N GLU A 272 9.28 18.06 -22.64
CA GLU A 272 8.14 17.27 -23.14
C GLU A 272 6.81 17.85 -22.64
N LEU A 273 6.69 18.16 -21.35
CA LEU A 273 5.47 18.72 -20.77
C LEU A 273 5.19 20.15 -21.23
N ALA A 274 6.22 20.94 -21.52
CA ALA A 274 6.12 22.30 -22.06
C ALA A 274 5.47 22.38 -23.46
N VAL A 275 5.34 21.25 -24.16
CA VAL A 275 4.55 21.18 -25.41
C VAL A 275 3.05 21.20 -25.13
N THR A 276 2.61 20.71 -23.97
CA THR A 276 1.19 20.52 -23.63
C THR A 276 0.70 21.54 -22.60
N ILE A 277 1.56 21.91 -21.65
CA ILE A 277 1.25 22.83 -20.56
C ILE A 277 1.95 24.16 -20.85
N ASP A 278 1.18 25.24 -20.92
CA ASP A 278 1.74 26.55 -21.19
C ASP A 278 2.56 27.11 -20.01
N THR A 279 3.41 28.08 -20.33
CA THR A 279 4.27 28.81 -19.38
C THR A 279 3.50 29.40 -18.20
N LYS A 280 2.33 30.00 -18.44
CA LYS A 280 1.55 30.66 -17.39
C LYS A 280 1.06 29.62 -16.38
N MET A 281 0.61 28.49 -16.89
CA MET A 281 0.12 27.36 -16.12
C MET A 281 1.23 26.71 -15.28
N PHE A 282 2.43 26.57 -15.84
CA PHE A 282 3.61 26.14 -15.05
C PHE A 282 3.95 27.09 -13.90
N LEU A 283 3.81 28.39 -14.10
CA LEU A 283 4.01 29.38 -13.04
C LEU A 283 2.92 29.28 -11.97
N GLU A 284 1.67 29.02 -12.34
CA GLU A 284 0.57 28.77 -11.40
C GLU A 284 0.81 27.51 -10.56
N ILE A 285 1.18 26.39 -11.19
CA ILE A 285 1.60 25.16 -10.52
C ILE A 285 2.73 25.45 -9.53
N SER A 286 3.79 26.12 -10.00
CA SER A 286 4.96 26.40 -9.17
C SER A 286 4.58 27.25 -7.96
N ARG A 287 3.75 28.28 -8.14
CA ARG A 287 3.26 29.10 -7.02
C ARG A 287 2.41 28.29 -6.04
N ALA A 288 1.52 27.41 -6.52
CA ALA A 288 0.70 26.56 -5.66
C ALA A 288 1.56 25.62 -4.80
N ILE A 289 2.57 25.00 -5.41
CA ILE A 289 3.50 24.10 -4.71
C ILE A 289 4.35 24.87 -3.68
N LEU A 290 4.93 26.01 -4.06
CA LEU A 290 5.86 26.77 -3.21
C LEU A 290 5.20 27.39 -1.97
N LYS A 291 3.86 27.56 -1.95
CA LYS A 291 3.13 27.92 -0.71
C LYS A 291 3.31 26.89 0.41
N ASN A 292 3.72 25.67 0.09
CA ASN A 292 3.92 24.56 1.01
C ASN A 292 5.39 24.42 1.45
N GLU A 293 6.19 25.48 1.44
CA GLU A 293 7.62 25.41 1.83
C GLU A 293 7.86 24.89 3.26
N ASN A 294 6.91 25.08 4.16
CA ASN A 294 6.92 24.58 5.53
C ASN A 294 6.59 23.07 5.64
N CYS A 295 6.15 22.43 4.57
CA CYS A 295 5.76 21.02 4.54
C CYS A 295 6.94 20.04 4.31
N LYS A 296 8.20 20.50 4.45
CA LYS A 296 9.41 19.67 4.26
C LYS A 296 9.64 18.66 5.39
N THR A 297 8.98 18.87 6.52
CA THR A 297 9.03 18.02 7.70
C THR A 297 7.64 17.78 8.23
N TYR A 298 7.48 16.66 8.92
CA TYR A 298 6.24 16.28 9.57
C TYR A 298 6.52 15.79 10.98
N GLU A 299 5.70 16.21 11.95
CA GLU A 299 5.81 15.84 13.36
C GLU A 299 4.82 14.72 13.68
N LEU A 300 5.33 13.61 14.20
CA LEU A 300 4.53 12.47 14.64
C LEU A 300 3.94 12.73 16.02
N SER A 301 2.86 12.01 16.36
CA SER A 301 2.11 12.17 17.62
C SER A 301 2.95 12.00 18.89
N TYR A 302 4.11 11.34 18.81
CA TYR A 302 5.05 11.15 19.92
C TYR A 302 6.23 12.14 19.91
N GLY A 303 6.13 13.23 19.14
CA GLY A 303 7.07 14.37 19.12
C GLY A 303 8.28 14.19 18.21
N ALA A 304 8.39 13.08 17.47
CA ALA A 304 9.48 12.91 16.50
C ALA A 304 9.20 13.68 15.21
N VAL A 305 10.19 14.44 14.73
CA VAL A 305 10.12 15.19 13.46
C VAL A 305 10.87 14.43 12.38
N TRP A 306 10.18 14.10 11.30
CA TRP A 306 10.75 13.37 10.16
C TRP A 306 10.72 14.24 8.90
N GLY A 307 11.68 14.00 8.00
CA GLY A 307 11.72 14.67 6.70
C GLY A 307 10.70 14.06 5.73
N ASP A 308 9.99 14.93 4.99
CA ASP A 308 9.17 14.53 3.84
C ASP A 308 9.98 14.71 2.56
N ASP A 309 10.65 13.65 2.13
CA ASP A 309 11.54 13.70 0.98
C ASP A 309 10.79 13.88 -0.35
N VAL A 310 9.53 13.45 -0.43
CA VAL A 310 8.70 13.67 -1.62
C VAL A 310 8.33 15.15 -1.72
N ALA A 311 7.87 15.77 -0.63
CA ALA A 311 7.57 17.20 -0.59
C ALA A 311 8.79 18.04 -0.94
N LYS A 312 9.98 17.69 -0.42
CA LYS A 312 11.24 18.36 -0.80
C LYS A 312 11.53 18.26 -2.30
N ARG A 313 11.25 17.11 -2.94
CA ARG A 313 11.42 16.94 -4.39
C ARG A 313 10.43 17.79 -5.18
N PHE A 314 9.16 17.83 -4.77
CA PHE A 314 8.14 18.69 -5.39
C PHE A 314 8.51 20.18 -5.30
N LEU A 315 8.83 20.67 -4.11
CA LEU A 315 9.24 22.06 -3.89
C LEU A 315 10.47 22.42 -4.73
N LYS A 316 11.44 21.51 -4.83
CA LYS A 316 12.63 21.72 -5.64
C LYS A 316 12.34 21.80 -7.13
N SER A 317 11.50 20.90 -7.66
CA SER A 317 11.07 20.98 -9.05
C SER A 317 10.34 22.29 -9.34
N ALA A 318 9.45 22.74 -8.44
CA ALA A 318 8.76 24.01 -8.57
C ALA A 318 9.70 25.23 -8.58
N GLU A 319 10.73 25.22 -7.72
CA GLU A 319 11.78 26.26 -7.72
C GLU A 319 12.56 26.29 -9.04
N TRP A 320 12.88 25.14 -9.62
CA TRP A 320 13.57 25.08 -10.91
C TRP A 320 12.72 25.57 -12.06
N ILE A 321 11.43 25.20 -12.10
CA ILE A 321 10.48 25.70 -13.10
C ILE A 321 10.43 27.22 -13.07
N LYS A 322 10.26 27.83 -11.88
CA LYS A 322 10.24 29.29 -11.67
C LYS A 322 11.52 30.02 -12.10
N LYS A 323 12.66 29.33 -12.15
CA LYS A 323 13.95 29.91 -12.59
C LYS A 323 14.19 29.78 -14.09
N LEU A 324 13.57 28.79 -14.72
CA LEU A 324 13.72 28.48 -16.14
C LEU A 324 12.68 29.18 -17.02
N ILE A 325 11.55 29.56 -16.42
CA ILE A 325 10.44 30.32 -17.01
C ILE A 325 10.42 31.71 -16.38
#